data_AF-A0A1A3T7G4-F1
#
_entry.id   AF-A0A1A3T7G4-F1
#
_cell.length_a   1.000
_cell.length_b   1.000
_cell.length_c   1.000
_cell.angle_alpha   90.00
_cell.angle_beta   90.00
_cell.angle_gamma   90.00
#
_symmetry.space_group_name_H-M   'P 1'
#
loop_
_entity.id
_entity.type
_entity.pdbx_description
1 polymer ?
#
loop_
_entity_poly.entity_id
_entity_poly.type
_entity_poly.pdbx_seq_one_letter_code
_entity_poly.pdbx_strand_id
1 'polypeptide(L)'
;MPIRHCAGAALIAVALTPPAAAYGEAGDECGPVGDNTVTVAAGSITCADAMGVIDRYLTDPSVVRDGEWVRFDGWDCWTPSPEQHVLNAFSAECNRGVDDIQIRD
;
A
#
# COMPACT_ATOMS: atom_id res chain seq x y z
N MET A 1 -11.44 44.36 -50.88
CA MET A 1 -10.70 43.11 -50.54
C MET A 1 -9.57 43.48 -49.59
N PRO A 2 -9.24 42.72 -48.51
CA PRO A 2 -9.83 41.48 -47.98
C PRO A 2 -10.23 41.53 -46.49
N ILE A 3 -11.16 40.64 -46.11
CA ILE A 3 -11.67 40.40 -44.76
C ILE A 3 -10.70 39.45 -44.05
N ARG A 4 -10.11 39.89 -42.92
CA ARG A 4 -9.23 39.05 -42.09
C ARG A 4 -10.07 38.13 -41.20
N HIS A 5 -10.09 36.84 -41.54
CA HIS A 5 -10.58 35.78 -40.67
C HIS A 5 -9.55 35.48 -39.58
N CYS A 6 -9.87 35.78 -38.32
CA CYS A 6 -9.14 35.23 -37.18
C CYS A 6 -9.74 33.85 -36.87
N ALA A 7 -9.04 32.79 -37.28
CA ALA A 7 -9.34 31.44 -36.85
C ALA A 7 -9.00 31.30 -35.37
N GLY A 8 -10.02 31.27 -34.52
CA GLY A 8 -9.89 30.94 -33.11
C GLY A 8 -9.56 29.46 -32.95
N ALA A 9 -8.34 29.15 -32.54
CA ALA A 9 -7.95 27.81 -32.14
C ALA A 9 -8.68 27.47 -30.84
N ALA A 10 -9.67 26.59 -30.92
CA ALA A 10 -10.29 25.99 -29.74
C ALA A 10 -9.27 25.02 -29.11
N LEU A 11 -8.75 25.38 -27.94
CA LEU A 11 -7.94 24.50 -27.11
C LEU A 11 -8.86 23.42 -26.53
N ILE A 12 -8.73 22.18 -27.00
CA ILE A 12 -9.34 21.02 -26.37
C ILE A 12 -8.49 20.69 -25.13
N ALA A 13 -9.01 21.00 -23.94
CA ALA A 13 -8.42 20.54 -22.69
C ALA A 13 -8.71 19.04 -22.54
N VAL A 14 -7.69 18.20 -22.76
CA VAL A 14 -7.72 16.80 -22.38
C VAL A 14 -7.60 16.74 -20.86
N ALA A 15 -8.70 16.46 -20.18
CA ALA A 15 -8.68 16.13 -18.76
C ALA A 15 -7.94 14.80 -18.59
N LEU A 16 -6.70 14.86 -18.13
CA LEU A 16 -5.96 13.69 -17.66
C LEU A 16 -6.54 13.29 -16.31
N THR A 17 -7.56 12.43 -16.31
CA THR A 17 -7.94 11.71 -15.09
C THR A 17 -6.73 10.86 -14.70
N PRO A 18 -6.13 11.05 -13.53
CA PRO A 18 -5.07 10.15 -13.08
C PRO A 18 -5.65 8.72 -13.06
N PRO A 19 -4.88 7.71 -13.50
CA PRO A 19 -5.34 6.33 -13.38
C PRO A 19 -5.66 6.08 -11.90
N ALA A 20 -6.89 5.64 -11.62
CA ALA A 20 -7.21 5.14 -10.29
C ALA A 20 -6.19 4.04 -9.96
N ALA A 21 -5.55 4.14 -8.80
CA ALA A 21 -4.65 3.10 -8.34
C ALA A 21 -5.42 1.77 -8.34
N ALA A 22 -4.87 0.75 -9.01
CA ALA A 22 -5.46 -0.57 -9.00
C ALA A 22 -5.45 -1.08 -7.55
N TYR A 23 -6.59 -1.61 -7.11
CA TYR A 23 -6.65 -2.34 -5.85
C TYR A 23 -5.95 -3.69 -6.04
N GLY A 24 -5.11 -4.05 -5.08
CA GLY A 24 -4.61 -5.40 -4.92
C GLY A 24 -5.66 -6.23 -4.15
N GLU A 25 -5.81 -7.46 -4.57
CA GLU A 25 -6.69 -8.47 -3.98
C GLU A 25 -5.88 -9.45 -3.14
N ALA A 26 -6.57 -10.29 -2.37
CA ALA A 26 -5.91 -11.34 -1.59
C ALA A 26 -5.02 -12.24 -2.48
N GLY A 27 -3.73 -12.30 -2.13
CA GLY A 27 -2.67 -12.99 -2.86
C GLY A 27 -1.75 -12.06 -3.65
N ASP A 28 -2.10 -10.80 -3.86
CA ASP A 28 -1.31 -9.88 -4.69
C ASP A 28 -0.02 -9.43 -4.00
N GLU A 29 1.08 -9.46 -4.75
CA GLU A 29 2.39 -8.98 -4.34
C GLU A 29 2.54 -7.49 -4.71
N CYS A 30 2.76 -6.66 -3.70
CA CYS A 30 2.78 -5.21 -3.86
C CYS A 30 4.18 -4.62 -4.04
N GLY A 31 5.21 -5.26 -3.48
CA GLY A 31 6.59 -4.82 -3.66
C GLY A 31 7.55 -5.31 -2.58
N PRO A 32 8.86 -5.16 -2.80
CA PRO A 32 9.88 -5.67 -1.89
C PRO A 32 10.07 -4.76 -0.65
N VAL A 33 10.37 -5.39 0.48
CA VAL A 33 10.82 -4.78 1.73
C VAL A 33 11.99 -5.59 2.27
N GLY A 34 13.20 -5.05 2.13
CA GLY A 34 14.43 -5.82 2.36
C GLY A 34 14.54 -6.96 1.35
N ASP A 35 14.73 -8.18 1.85
CA ASP A 35 14.77 -9.40 1.04
C ASP A 35 13.39 -10.04 0.85
N ASN A 36 12.34 -9.47 1.46
CA ASN A 36 10.98 -10.03 1.50
C ASN A 36 10.02 -9.19 0.63
N THR A 37 8.78 -9.64 0.48
CA THR A 37 7.73 -9.01 -0.32
C THR A 37 6.49 -8.69 0.53
N VAL A 38 5.91 -7.51 0.33
CA VAL A 38 4.61 -7.15 0.90
C VAL A 38 3.51 -7.78 0.06
N THR A 39 2.64 -8.53 0.70
CA THR A 39 1.52 -9.25 0.07
C THR A 39 0.21 -8.83 0.73
N VAL A 40 -0.83 -8.60 -0.06
CA VAL A 40 -2.21 -8.50 0.44
C VAL A 40 -2.68 -9.90 0.80
N ALA A 41 -2.79 -10.23 2.09
CA ALA A 41 -3.20 -11.55 2.54
C ALA A 41 -4.73 -11.70 2.55
N ALA A 42 -5.47 -10.61 2.78
CA ALA A 42 -6.93 -10.56 2.69
C ALA A 42 -7.43 -9.15 2.36
N GLY A 43 -8.66 -9.07 1.85
CA GLY A 43 -9.33 -7.80 1.58
C GLY A 43 -9.01 -7.21 0.20
N SER A 44 -9.28 -5.91 0.06
CA SER A 44 -9.06 -5.15 -1.17
C SER A 44 -8.44 -3.79 -0.82
N ILE A 45 -7.16 -3.65 -1.10
CA ILE A 45 -6.36 -2.47 -0.76
C ILE A 45 -5.38 -2.17 -1.89
N THR A 46 -5.14 -0.89 -2.19
CA THR A 46 -4.14 -0.56 -3.20
C THR A 46 -2.73 -0.95 -2.72
N CYS A 47 -1.89 -1.41 -3.63
CA CYS A 47 -0.51 -1.73 -3.26
C CYS A 47 0.28 -0.52 -2.74
N ALA A 48 -0.06 0.69 -3.18
CA ALA A 48 0.52 1.91 -2.63
C ALA A 48 0.17 2.10 -1.15
N ASP A 49 -1.09 1.86 -0.77
CA ASP A 49 -1.52 1.95 0.62
C ASP A 49 -0.91 0.82 1.46
N ALA A 50 -0.89 -0.41 0.94
CA ALA A 50 -0.31 -1.55 1.66
C ALA A 50 1.18 -1.34 1.95
N MET A 51 1.95 -0.90 0.95
CA MET A 51 3.35 -0.53 1.11
C MET A 51 3.53 0.63 2.10
N GLY A 52 2.65 1.64 2.07
CA GLY A 52 2.71 2.77 3.00
C GLY A 52 2.45 2.39 4.46
N VAL A 53 1.52 1.47 4.72
CA VAL A 53 1.25 0.94 6.07
C VAL A 53 2.47 0.20 6.61
N ILE A 54 3.07 -0.67 5.79
CA ILE A 54 4.28 -1.41 6.18
C ILE A 54 5.47 -0.49 6.40
N ASP A 55 5.71 0.47 5.50
CA ASP A 55 6.80 1.44 5.64
C ASP A 55 6.67 2.24 6.94
N ARG A 56 5.46 2.71 7.26
CA ARG A 56 5.17 3.40 8.53
C ARG A 56 5.45 2.50 9.74
N TYR A 57 4.94 1.27 9.72
CA TYR A 57 5.16 0.31 10.81
C TYR A 57 6.65 0.04 11.06
N LEU A 58 7.45 -0.04 9.99
CA LEU A 58 8.86 -0.38 10.08
C LEU A 58 9.78 0.80 10.41
N THR A 59 9.42 2.00 9.97
CA THR A 59 10.33 3.16 9.98
C THR A 59 9.93 4.27 10.93
N ASP A 60 8.65 4.38 11.31
CA ASP A 60 8.19 5.47 12.18
C ASP A 60 8.68 5.26 13.62
N PRO A 61 9.48 6.18 14.19
CA PRO A 61 10.00 6.04 15.56
C PRO A 61 8.92 6.15 16.64
N SER A 62 7.72 6.64 16.31
CA SER A 62 6.56 6.65 17.22
C SER A 62 5.87 5.30 17.34
N VAL A 63 6.16 4.35 16.42
CA VAL A 63 5.66 2.97 16.46
C VAL A 63 6.61 2.14 17.31
N VAL A 64 6.25 1.93 18.57
CA VAL A 64 7.03 1.13 19.53
C VAL A 64 6.72 -0.35 19.31
N ARG A 65 7.71 -1.12 18.84
CA ARG A 65 7.63 -2.56 18.58
C ARG A 65 8.32 -3.32 19.71
N ASP A 66 7.61 -3.58 20.80
CA ASP A 66 8.11 -4.29 21.98
C ASP A 66 7.64 -5.76 22.06
N GLY A 67 7.15 -6.29 20.94
CA GLY A 67 6.61 -7.65 20.83
C GLY A 67 5.09 -7.72 21.02
N GLU A 68 4.44 -6.60 21.35
CA GLU A 68 2.99 -6.48 21.38
C GLU A 68 2.42 -5.98 20.03
N TRP A 69 1.09 -6.09 19.88
CA TRP A 69 0.37 -5.50 18.76
C TRP A 69 0.42 -3.97 18.87
N VAL A 70 0.84 -3.32 17.79
CA VAL A 70 0.95 -1.87 17.69
C VAL A 70 -0.18 -1.34 16.85
N ARG A 71 -0.90 -0.35 17.38
CA ARG A 71 -2.07 0.21 16.71
C ARG A 71 -1.84 1.63 16.23
N PHE A 72 -2.04 1.87 14.94
CA PHE A 72 -1.98 3.20 14.33
C PHE A 72 -2.91 3.28 13.12
N ASP A 73 -3.55 4.44 12.90
CA ASP A 73 -4.39 4.69 11.72
C ASP A 73 -5.46 3.62 11.43
N GLY A 74 -5.92 2.93 12.48
CA GLY A 74 -6.92 1.85 12.40
C GLY A 74 -6.35 0.47 12.04
N TRP A 75 -5.03 0.36 11.86
CA TRP A 75 -4.30 -0.90 11.70
C TRP A 75 -3.78 -1.40 13.03
N ASP A 76 -3.89 -2.70 13.24
CA ASP A 76 -3.21 -3.45 14.28
C ASP A 76 -2.08 -4.23 13.60
N CYS A 77 -0.83 -3.90 13.94
CA CYS A 77 0.36 -4.47 13.31
C CYS A 77 1.24 -5.19 14.33
N TRP A 78 1.91 -6.25 13.91
CA TRP A 78 2.76 -7.04 14.79
C TRP A 78 3.89 -7.74 14.02
N THR A 79 5.02 -7.90 14.71
CA THR A 79 6.18 -8.66 14.23
C THR A 79 6.34 -9.91 15.08
N PRO A 80 6.17 -11.12 14.52
CA PRO A 80 6.40 -12.36 15.24
C PRO A 80 7.84 -12.48 15.73
N SER A 81 8.01 -13.21 16.84
CA SER A 81 9.33 -13.72 17.23
C SER A 81 9.90 -14.66 16.16
N PRO A 82 11.22 -14.93 16.13
CA PRO A 82 11.81 -15.83 15.14
C PRO A 82 11.16 -17.22 15.07
N GLU A 83 10.75 -17.77 16.22
CA GLU A 83 10.05 -19.06 16.27
C GLU A 83 8.64 -18.98 15.66
N GLN A 84 7.93 -17.89 15.92
CA GLN A 84 6.58 -17.66 15.36
C GLN A 84 6.64 -17.37 13.86
N HIS A 85 7.70 -16.74 13.36
CA HIS A 85 7.88 -16.53 11.92
C HIS A 85 7.88 -17.88 11.17
N VAL A 86 8.62 -18.87 11.66
CA VAL A 86 8.66 -20.21 11.05
C VAL A 86 7.29 -20.89 11.03
N LEU A 87 6.46 -20.66 12.06
CA LEU A 87 5.12 -21.25 12.15
C LEU A 87 4.08 -20.52 11.29
N ASN A 88 4.17 -19.19 11.23
CA ASN A 88 3.18 -18.33 10.59
C ASN A 88 3.47 -18.08 9.11
N ALA A 89 4.72 -18.28 8.66
CA ALA A 89 5.20 -17.97 7.31
C ALA A 89 5.03 -16.50 6.89
N PHE A 90 5.15 -15.57 7.85
CA PHE A 90 5.30 -14.14 7.61
C PHE A 90 6.18 -13.48 8.68
N SER A 91 6.83 -12.38 8.30
CA SER A 91 7.77 -11.63 9.14
C SER A 91 7.15 -10.36 9.77
N ALA A 92 6.00 -9.91 9.27
CA ALA A 92 5.11 -8.96 9.93
C ALA A 92 3.69 -9.10 9.37
N GLU A 93 2.70 -8.72 10.16
CA GLU A 93 1.29 -8.66 9.79
C GLU A 93 0.72 -7.30 10.20
N CYS A 94 -0.12 -6.72 9.35
CA CYS A 94 -0.92 -5.53 9.64
C CYS A 94 -2.35 -5.81 9.21
N ASN A 95 -3.28 -5.76 10.16
CA ASN A 95 -4.69 -6.08 9.97
C ASN A 95 -5.59 -4.90 10.36
N ARG A 96 -6.66 -4.66 9.60
CA ARG A 96 -7.72 -3.70 9.96
C ARG A 96 -9.14 -4.28 9.88
N GLY A 97 -9.26 -5.56 10.23
CA GLY A 97 -10.52 -6.32 10.28
C GLY A 97 -10.90 -6.98 8.96
N VAL A 98 -10.96 -6.22 7.86
CA VAL A 98 -11.31 -6.77 6.52
C VAL A 98 -10.11 -6.87 5.58
N ASP A 99 -9.08 -6.05 5.80
CA ASP A 99 -7.85 -6.08 5.04
C ASP A 99 -6.73 -6.61 5.93
N ASP A 100 -5.89 -7.45 5.32
CA ASP A 100 -4.72 -8.05 5.95
C ASP A 100 -3.53 -7.92 5.01
N ILE A 101 -2.40 -7.44 5.54
CA ILE A 101 -1.16 -7.24 4.80
C ILE A 101 -0.05 -7.96 5.54
N GLN A 102 0.75 -8.73 4.80
CA GLN A 102 1.85 -9.51 5.39
C GLN A 102 3.15 -9.25 4.64
N ILE A 103 4.27 -9.32 5.36
CA ILE A 103 5.61 -9.38 4.75
C ILE A 103 6.02 -10.85 4.67
N ARG A 104 6.16 -11.39 3.46
CA ARG A 104 6.45 -12.80 3.18
C ARG A 104 7.76 -12.95 2.41
N ASP A 105 8.40 -14.11 2.56
CA ASP A 105 9.61 -14.49 1.83
C ASP A 105 9.31 -14.86 0.36
#